data_AF-A0A6M3JPH2-F1
#
_entry.id   AF-A0A6M3JPH2-F1
#
_cell.length_a   1.000
_cell.length_b   1.000
_cell.length_c   1.000
_cell.angle_alpha   90.00
_cell.angle_beta   90.00
_cell.angle_gamma   90.00
#
_symmetry.space_group_name_H-M   'P 1'
#
loop_
_entity.id
_entity.type
_entity.pdbx_description
1 polymer ?
#
loop_
_entity_poly.entity_id
_entity_poly.type
_entity_poly.pdbx_seq_one_letter_code
_entity_poly.pdbx_strand_id
1 'polypeptide(L)'
;MAKYLRQMRTGRVYVYDETLAKRKDMVDHDPDMAKRMIEAKKKRLEEVQAMRMNPDLNPPVDPSILSDSEELAKIEAALEEEERKLEELLSGGPKPEDVKPKTDEDIALERRQEIINKDPDIAKIEAMTEKKHVEAYVMEEFGVDIDLRKGLPTLKADAIQLRVDRLFET
;
A
#
# COMPACT_ATOMS: atom_id res chain seq x y z
N MET A 1 39.36 40.51 -5.10
CA MET A 1 38.53 39.40 -5.59
C MET A 1 37.08 39.87 -5.63
N ALA A 2 36.36 39.60 -6.71
CA ALA A 2 34.92 39.83 -6.74
C ALA A 2 34.25 38.94 -5.69
N LYS A 3 33.44 39.54 -4.81
CA LYS A 3 32.66 38.81 -3.82
C LYS A 3 31.38 38.31 -4.49
N TYR A 4 31.02 37.06 -4.23
CA TYR A 4 29.80 36.44 -4.75
C TYR A 4 28.95 35.97 -3.58
N LEU A 5 27.63 35.97 -3.77
CA LEU A 5 26.67 35.49 -2.80
C LEU A 5 25.90 34.31 -3.41
N ARG A 6 25.69 33.26 -2.63
CA ARG A 6 24.86 32.11 -2.98
C ARG A 6 23.53 32.19 -2.23
N GLN A 7 22.43 32.08 -2.97
CA GLN A 7 21.10 31.96 -2.38
C GLN A 7 20.90 30.55 -1.83
N MET A 8 20.52 30.40 -0.55
CA MET A 8 20.41 29.09 0.11
C MET A 8 19.34 28.19 -0.52
N ARG A 9 18.17 28.75 -0.85
CA ARG A 9 17.02 27.98 -1.35
C ARG A 9 17.21 27.47 -2.77
N THR A 10 17.76 28.30 -3.66
CA THR A 10 17.85 28.01 -5.11
C THR A 10 19.25 27.59 -5.54
N GLY A 11 20.27 27.88 -4.72
CA GLY A 11 21.67 27.66 -5.04
C GLY A 11 22.25 28.65 -6.07
N ARG A 12 21.48 29.65 -6.55
CA ARG A 12 21.94 30.63 -7.54
C ARG A 12 23.04 31.53 -6.96
N VAL A 13 24.02 31.86 -7.80
CA VAL A 13 25.15 32.71 -7.44
C VAL A 13 24.94 34.11 -8.04
N TYR A 14 25.12 35.13 -7.21
CA TYR A 14 24.96 36.54 -7.55
C TYR A 14 26.27 37.29 -7.25
N VAL A 15 26.51 38.39 -7.96
CA VAL A 15 27.56 39.34 -7.57
C VAL A 15 27.15 40.00 -6.25
N TYR A 16 28.12 40.24 -5.37
CA TYR A 16 27.87 40.88 -4.09
C TYR A 16 27.19 42.24 -4.24
N ASP A 17 26.12 42.42 -3.49
CA ASP A 17 25.39 43.68 -3.31
C ASP A 17 24.98 43.76 -1.84
N GLU A 18 25.12 44.93 -1.20
CA GLU A 18 24.78 45.12 0.21
C GLU A 18 23.30 44.80 0.52
N THR A 19 22.41 45.08 -0.42
CA THR A 19 20.98 44.79 -0.29
C THR A 19 20.69 43.30 -0.34
N LEU A 20 21.47 42.54 -1.13
CA LEU A 20 21.39 41.08 -1.18
C LEU A 20 22.06 40.46 0.05
N ALA A 21 23.22 40.96 0.48
CA ALA A 21 23.95 40.45 1.63
C ALA A 21 23.18 40.57 2.96
N LYS A 22 22.31 41.59 3.09
CA LYS A 22 21.45 41.78 4.27
C LYS A 22 20.25 40.82 4.29
N ARG A 23 19.96 40.10 3.20
CA ARG A 23 18.88 39.12 3.19
C ARG A 23 19.31 37.86 3.93
N LYS A 24 18.39 37.31 4.74
CA LYS A 24 18.64 36.10 5.54
C LYS A 24 18.79 34.83 4.70
N ASP A 25 18.59 34.89 3.38
CA ASP A 25 18.67 33.76 2.46
C ASP A 25 19.96 33.72 1.62
N MET A 26 20.92 34.61 1.88
CA MET A 26 22.17 34.75 1.13
C MET A 26 23.40 34.40 1.98
N VAL A 27 24.37 33.71 1.40
CA VAL A 27 25.63 33.31 2.06
C VAL A 27 26.80 33.61 1.14
N ASP A 28 27.96 33.96 1.70
CA ASP A 28 29.18 34.17 0.92
C ASP A 28 29.55 32.94 0.08
N HIS A 29 29.75 33.16 -1.22
CA HIS A 29 30.18 32.15 -2.17
C HIS A 29 31.67 32.30 -2.47
N ASP A 30 32.45 31.36 -1.95
CA ASP A 30 33.85 31.18 -2.31
C ASP A 30 33.96 30.14 -3.45
N PRO A 31 34.35 30.55 -4.67
CA PRO A 31 34.48 29.65 -5.82
C PRO A 31 35.52 28.53 -5.62
N ASP A 32 36.59 28.79 -4.88
CA ASP A 32 37.67 27.83 -4.67
C ASP A 32 37.27 26.79 -3.62
N MET A 33 36.57 27.22 -2.56
CA MET A 33 35.95 26.30 -1.61
C MET A 33 34.85 25.46 -2.30
N ALA A 34 34.03 26.07 -3.17
CA ALA A 34 33.01 25.34 -3.91
C ALA A 34 33.60 24.26 -4.82
N LYS A 35 34.70 24.56 -5.54
CA LYS A 35 35.43 23.57 -6.36
C LYS A 35 35.93 22.39 -5.51
N ARG A 36 36.57 22.68 -4.36
CA ARG A 36 37.04 21.62 -3.44
C ARG A 36 35.91 20.74 -2.92
N MET A 37 34.76 21.33 -2.58
CA MET A 37 33.59 20.56 -2.14
C MET A 37 33.01 19.69 -3.26
N ILE A 38 32.95 20.20 -4.49
CA ILE A 38 32.46 19.43 -5.66
C ILE A 38 33.38 18.24 -5.91
N GLU A 39 34.69 18.45 -5.90
CA GLU A 39 35.69 17.39 -6.10
C GLU A 39 35.64 16.32 -4.99
N ALA A 40 35.55 16.74 -3.72
CA ALA A 40 35.38 15.82 -2.60
C ALA A 40 34.09 15.00 -2.69
N LYS A 41 32.98 15.62 -3.12
CA LYS A 41 31.71 14.91 -3.33
C LYS A 41 31.75 13.96 -4.52
N LYS A 42 32.43 14.32 -5.61
CA LYS A 42 32.64 13.42 -6.76
C LYS A 42 33.44 12.18 -6.35
N LYS A 43 34.55 12.38 -5.63
CA LYS A 43 35.36 11.27 -5.12
C LYS A 43 34.56 10.32 -4.22
N ARG A 44 33.77 10.87 -3.29
CA ARG A 44 32.88 10.06 -2.43
C ARG A 44 31.80 9.32 -3.22
N LEU A 45 31.28 9.93 -4.30
CA LEU A 45 30.31 9.28 -5.18
C LEU A 45 30.94 8.12 -5.95
N GLU A 46 32.16 8.31 -6.47
CA GLU A 46 32.94 7.25 -7.13
C GLU A 46 33.27 6.11 -6.17
N GLU A 47 33.65 6.40 -4.92
CA GLU A 47 33.89 5.38 -3.88
C GLU A 47 32.63 4.55 -3.59
N VAL A 48 31.47 5.19 -3.42
CA VAL A 48 30.18 4.48 -3.20
C VAL A 48 29.76 3.68 -4.43
N GLN A 49 29.99 4.19 -5.64
CA GLN A 49 29.71 3.45 -6.87
C GLN A 49 30.67 2.27 -7.07
N ALA A 50 31.94 2.41 -6.73
CA ALA A 50 32.91 1.32 -6.76
C ALA A 50 32.56 0.20 -5.76
N MET A 51 32.07 0.54 -4.56
CA MET A 51 31.55 -0.44 -3.60
C MET A 51 30.30 -1.17 -4.11
N ARG A 52 29.44 -0.49 -4.89
CA ARG A 52 28.27 -1.14 -5.52
C ARG A 52 28.63 -2.07 -6.68
N MET A 53 29.71 -1.79 -7.40
CA MET A 53 30.15 -2.56 -8.57
C MET A 53 31.07 -3.74 -8.20
N ASN A 54 31.64 -3.77 -6.99
CA ASN A 54 32.44 -4.88 -6.47
C ASN A 54 31.74 -5.57 -5.29
N PRO A 55 30.92 -6.62 -5.52
CA PRO A 55 30.23 -7.35 -4.45
C PRO A 55 31.17 -8.04 -3.44
N ASP A 56 32.45 -8.24 -3.79
CA ASP A 56 33.48 -8.85 -2.93
C ASP A 56 34.09 -7.89 -1.89
N LEU A 57 33.74 -6.60 -1.90
CA LEU A 57 34.20 -5.60 -0.90
C LEU A 57 33.15 -5.27 0.16
N ASN A 58 31.97 -5.90 0.13
CA ASN A 58 31.13 -5.91 1.31
C ASN A 58 31.86 -6.72 2.39
N PRO A 59 32.04 -6.19 3.62
CA PRO A 59 32.49 -7.03 4.72
C PRO A 59 31.54 -8.23 4.79
N PRO A 60 32.06 -9.46 5.01
CA PRO A 60 31.21 -10.63 5.12
C PRO A 60 30.17 -10.30 6.19
N VAL A 61 28.90 -10.21 5.77
CA VAL A 61 27.80 -10.09 6.72
C VAL A 61 27.79 -11.44 7.41
N ASP A 62 28.17 -11.44 8.69
CA ASP A 62 28.17 -12.65 9.49
C ASP A 62 26.75 -13.25 9.40
N PRO A 63 26.59 -14.50 8.94
CA PRO A 63 25.28 -15.13 8.82
C PRO A 63 24.53 -15.15 10.16
N SER A 64 25.24 -15.03 11.30
CA SER A 64 24.61 -14.79 12.60
C SER A 64 23.87 -13.45 12.67
N ILE A 65 24.35 -12.37 12.06
CA ILE A 65 23.66 -11.06 12.04
C ILE A 65 22.34 -11.11 11.27
N LEU A 66 22.29 -11.91 10.19
CA LEU A 66 21.06 -12.13 9.44
C LEU A 66 20.07 -12.97 10.24
N SER A 67 20.56 -14.02 10.91
CA SER A 67 19.77 -14.84 11.83
C SER A 67 19.24 -14.02 13.01
N ASP A 68 20.10 -13.21 13.63
CA ASP A 68 19.78 -12.33 14.77
C ASP A 68 18.79 -11.25 14.34
N SER A 69 18.90 -10.71 13.13
CA SER A 69 17.95 -9.74 12.59
C SER A 69 16.58 -10.38 12.32
N GLU A 70 16.53 -11.63 11.87
CA GLU A 70 15.26 -12.36 11.69
C GLU A 70 14.63 -12.74 13.04
N GLU A 71 15.44 -13.13 14.03
CA GLU A 71 14.97 -13.41 15.38
C GLU A 71 14.47 -12.14 16.07
N LEU A 72 15.17 -11.02 15.92
CA LEU A 72 14.77 -9.73 16.48
C LEU A 72 13.46 -9.24 15.85
N ALA A 73 13.28 -9.37 14.53
CA ALA A 73 12.01 -9.06 13.88
C ALA A 73 10.84 -9.92 14.37
N LYS A 74 11.08 -11.21 14.68
CA LYS A 74 10.06 -12.09 15.27
C LYS A 74 9.70 -11.68 16.69
N ILE A 75 10.70 -11.30 17.49
CA ILE A 75 10.49 -10.85 18.89
C ILE A 75 9.75 -9.52 18.91
N GLU A 76 10.11 -8.57 18.05
CA GLU A 76 9.42 -7.28 17.92
C GLU A 76 7.95 -7.48 17.51
N ALA A 77 7.68 -8.35 16.52
CA ALA A 77 6.30 -8.66 16.11
C ALA A 77 5.49 -9.32 17.25
N ALA A 78 6.12 -10.22 18.03
CA ALA A 78 5.48 -10.84 19.18
C ALA A 78 5.22 -9.84 20.32
N LEU A 79 6.14 -8.90 20.55
CA LEU A 79 5.97 -7.82 21.52
C LEU A 79 4.84 -6.88 21.11
N GLU A 80 4.77 -6.47 19.85
CA GLU A 80 3.69 -5.61 19.34
C GLU A 80 2.32 -6.29 19.49
N GLU A 81 2.22 -7.60 19.26
CA GLU A 81 0.98 -8.35 19.46
C GLU A 81 0.57 -8.40 20.95
N GLU A 82 1.51 -8.68 21.84
CA GLU A 82 1.25 -8.71 23.29
C GLU A 82 0.96 -7.33 23.85
N GLU A 83 1.65 -6.28 23.39
CA GLU A 83 1.35 -4.89 23.75
C GLU A 83 -0.05 -4.50 23.27
N ARG A 84 -0.46 -4.92 22.07
CA ARG A 84 -1.84 -4.69 21.59
C ARG A 84 -2.88 -5.41 22.45
N LYS A 85 -2.62 -6.66 22.85
CA LYS A 85 -3.50 -7.40 23.78
C LYS A 85 -3.56 -6.74 25.15
N LEU A 86 -2.42 -6.26 25.65
CA LEU A 86 -2.34 -5.57 26.93
C LEU A 86 -3.08 -4.23 26.87
N GLU A 87 -2.94 -3.49 25.78
CA GLU A 87 -3.67 -2.25 25.52
C GLU A 87 -5.17 -2.50 25.37
N GLU A 88 -5.60 -3.58 24.72
CA GLU A 88 -7.01 -4.01 24.65
C GLU A 88 -7.57 -4.41 26.04
N LEU A 89 -6.75 -5.00 26.90
CA LEU A 89 -7.12 -5.31 28.29
C LEU A 89 -7.16 -4.06 29.20
N LEU A 90 -6.24 -3.12 29.01
CA LEU A 90 -6.08 -1.91 29.83
C LEU A 90 -7.01 -0.77 29.41
N SER A 91 -7.27 -0.62 28.11
CA SER A 91 -8.27 0.31 27.58
C SER A 91 -9.70 -0.15 27.87
N GLY A 92 -9.85 -1.42 28.28
CA GLY A 92 -11.12 -2.12 28.30
C GLY A 92 -11.61 -2.20 26.86
N GLY A 93 -11.42 -3.35 26.21
CA GLY A 93 -12.11 -3.67 24.97
C GLY A 93 -13.58 -3.21 25.03
N PRO A 94 -14.21 -2.92 23.88
CA PRO A 94 -15.48 -2.19 23.82
C PRO A 94 -16.40 -2.68 24.94
N LYS A 95 -16.86 -1.75 25.79
CA LYS A 95 -17.71 -2.11 26.92
C LYS A 95 -18.81 -3.02 26.38
N PRO A 96 -19.26 -4.07 27.09
CA PRO A 96 -20.37 -4.89 26.64
C PRO A 96 -21.64 -4.08 26.30
N GLU A 97 -21.71 -2.83 26.77
CA GLU A 97 -22.74 -1.82 26.46
C GLU A 97 -22.60 -1.19 25.05
N ASP A 98 -21.42 -1.20 24.44
CA ASP A 98 -21.12 -0.66 23.10
C ASP A 98 -21.22 -1.73 21.98
N VAL A 99 -21.23 -3.02 22.35
CA VAL A 99 -21.63 -4.09 21.43
C VAL A 99 -23.14 -4.08 21.38
N LYS A 100 -23.72 -3.37 20.40
CA LYS A 100 -25.14 -3.56 20.09
C LYS A 100 -25.38 -5.07 19.93
N PRO A 101 -26.30 -5.69 20.70
CA PRO A 101 -26.69 -7.05 20.42
C PRO A 101 -27.13 -7.09 18.95
N LYS A 102 -26.50 -7.97 18.16
CA LYS A 102 -26.91 -8.17 16.76
C LYS A 102 -28.41 -8.39 16.77
N THR A 103 -29.13 -7.55 16.04
CA THR A 103 -30.58 -7.69 15.95
C THR A 103 -30.90 -9.01 15.24
N ASP A 104 -32.08 -9.56 15.45
CA ASP A 104 -32.51 -10.77 14.72
C ASP A 104 -32.44 -10.57 13.19
N GLU A 105 -32.58 -9.33 12.73
CA GLU A 105 -32.40 -8.92 11.33
C GLU A 105 -30.93 -9.04 10.87
N ASP A 106 -29.97 -8.61 11.69
CA ASP A 106 -28.53 -8.73 11.39
C ASP A 106 -28.11 -10.20 11.31
N ILE A 107 -28.62 -11.03 12.22
CA ILE A 107 -28.34 -12.48 12.25
C ILE A 107 -28.95 -13.16 11.02
N ALA A 108 -30.15 -12.75 10.61
CA ALA A 108 -30.80 -13.26 9.41
C ALA A 108 -30.04 -12.86 8.13
N LEU A 109 -29.52 -11.63 8.07
CA LEU A 109 -28.73 -11.14 6.94
C LEU A 109 -27.41 -11.90 6.81
N GLU A 110 -26.69 -12.12 7.92
CA GLU A 110 -25.45 -12.90 7.92
C GLU A 110 -25.66 -14.33 7.46
N ARG A 111 -26.74 -14.98 7.92
CA ARG A 111 -27.12 -16.33 7.47
C ARG A 111 -27.46 -16.37 5.99
N ARG A 112 -28.19 -15.36 5.50
CA ARG A 112 -28.52 -15.24 4.08
C ARG A 112 -27.26 -15.13 3.24
N GLN A 113 -26.31 -14.28 3.65
CA GLN A 113 -25.05 -14.10 2.94
C GLN A 113 -24.17 -15.36 2.99
N GLU A 114 -24.17 -16.09 4.10
CA GLU A 114 -23.44 -17.36 4.22
C GLU A 114 -23.97 -18.42 3.25
N ILE A 115 -25.30 -18.51 3.09
CA ILE A 115 -25.94 -19.41 2.12
C ILE A 115 -25.54 -19.03 0.69
N ILE A 116 -25.56 -17.73 0.35
CA ILE A 116 -25.13 -17.22 -0.95
C ILE A 116 -23.66 -17.58 -1.23
N ASN A 117 -22.77 -17.31 -0.26
CA ASN A 117 -21.33 -17.54 -0.43
C ASN A 117 -20.97 -19.03 -0.57
N LYS A 118 -21.80 -19.94 -0.05
CA LYS A 118 -21.59 -21.39 -0.17
C LYS A 118 -22.20 -21.99 -1.43
N ASP A 119 -22.96 -21.22 -2.22
CA ASP A 119 -23.58 -21.73 -3.44
C ASP A 119 -22.51 -21.94 -4.54
N PRO A 120 -22.35 -23.18 -5.04
CA PRO A 120 -21.32 -23.48 -6.04
C PRO A 120 -21.59 -22.84 -7.40
N ASP A 121 -22.84 -22.49 -7.72
CA ASP A 121 -23.19 -21.89 -9.01
C ASP A 121 -22.87 -20.40 -9.03
N ILE A 122 -22.98 -19.70 -7.89
CA ILE A 122 -22.50 -18.31 -7.76
C ILE A 122 -20.99 -18.23 -8.06
N ALA A 123 -20.19 -19.13 -7.49
CA ALA A 123 -18.76 -19.20 -7.79
C ALA A 123 -18.46 -19.48 -9.28
N LYS A 124 -19.29 -20.32 -9.93
CA LYS A 124 -19.17 -20.56 -11.38
C LYS A 124 -19.47 -19.31 -12.20
N ILE A 125 -20.54 -18.57 -11.88
CA ILE A 125 -20.91 -17.32 -12.57
C ILE A 125 -19.80 -16.27 -12.42
N GLU A 126 -19.23 -16.13 -11.22
CA GLU A 126 -18.11 -15.22 -10.97
C GLU A 126 -16.85 -15.58 -11.78
N ALA A 127 -16.59 -16.88 -11.98
CA ALA A 127 -15.45 -17.36 -12.76
C ALA A 127 -15.60 -17.17 -14.29
N MET A 128 -16.80 -16.88 -14.81
CA MET A 128 -17.03 -16.74 -16.26
C MET A 128 -16.30 -15.51 -16.83
N THR A 129 -15.49 -15.68 -17.86
CA THR A 129 -14.73 -14.56 -18.47
C THR A 129 -15.42 -13.94 -19.68
N GLU A 130 -16.44 -14.60 -20.23
CA GLU A 130 -17.10 -14.20 -21.48
C GLU A 130 -18.60 -14.01 -21.30
N LYS A 131 -19.16 -13.02 -22.00
CA LYS A 131 -20.61 -12.72 -21.93
C LYS A 131 -21.48 -13.88 -22.40
N LYS A 132 -21.01 -14.62 -23.42
CA LYS A 132 -21.71 -15.78 -23.98
C LYS A 132 -21.87 -16.92 -22.97
N HIS A 133 -20.91 -17.10 -22.07
CA HIS A 133 -21.01 -18.11 -21.02
C HIS A 133 -22.08 -17.73 -19.99
N VAL A 134 -22.17 -16.45 -19.64
CA VAL A 134 -23.22 -15.95 -18.74
C VAL A 134 -24.60 -16.08 -19.40
N GLU A 135 -24.72 -15.76 -20.68
CA GLU A 135 -25.96 -15.93 -21.46
C GLU A 135 -26.40 -17.39 -21.55
N ALA A 136 -25.48 -18.29 -21.91
CA ALA A 136 -25.76 -19.72 -21.96
C ALA A 136 -26.25 -20.24 -20.60
N TYR A 137 -25.58 -19.84 -19.51
CA TYR A 137 -25.98 -20.22 -18.16
C TYR A 137 -27.37 -19.69 -17.79
N VAL A 138 -27.66 -18.40 -18.04
CA VAL A 138 -28.96 -17.82 -17.68
C VAL A 138 -30.09 -18.45 -18.53
N MET A 139 -29.83 -18.71 -19.81
CA MET A 139 -30.78 -19.35 -20.70
C MET A 139 -31.03 -20.82 -20.32
N GLU A 140 -29.98 -21.57 -19.95
CA GLU A 140 -30.08 -22.99 -19.57
C GLU A 140 -30.78 -23.16 -18.20
N GLU A 141 -30.41 -22.36 -17.21
CA GLU A 141 -30.88 -22.54 -15.83
C GLU A 141 -32.21 -21.82 -15.55
N PHE A 142 -32.45 -20.67 -16.17
CA PHE A 142 -33.62 -19.81 -15.89
C PHE A 142 -34.54 -19.61 -17.10
N GLY A 143 -34.10 -19.96 -18.31
CA GLY A 143 -34.91 -19.75 -19.53
C GLY A 143 -35.15 -18.28 -19.86
N VAL A 144 -34.29 -17.37 -19.37
CA VAL A 144 -34.40 -15.93 -19.55
C VAL A 144 -33.35 -15.44 -20.54
N ASP A 145 -33.76 -14.59 -21.47
CA ASP A 145 -32.85 -13.90 -22.38
C ASP A 145 -32.25 -12.65 -21.70
N ILE A 146 -30.95 -12.44 -21.87
CA ILE A 146 -30.20 -11.34 -21.24
C ILE A 146 -29.64 -10.39 -22.29
N ASP A 147 -29.73 -9.09 -22.03
CA ASP A 147 -29.22 -8.09 -22.97
C ASP A 147 -27.69 -8.05 -23.00
N LEU A 148 -27.08 -8.71 -23.99
CA LEU A 148 -25.63 -8.74 -24.23
C LEU A 148 -24.98 -7.35 -24.44
N ARG A 149 -25.77 -6.30 -24.68
CA ARG A 149 -25.27 -4.92 -24.74
C ARG A 149 -24.74 -4.46 -23.38
N LYS A 150 -25.25 -5.01 -22.27
CA LYS A 150 -24.75 -4.74 -20.92
C LYS A 150 -23.31 -5.22 -20.73
N GLY A 151 -22.57 -4.59 -19.83
CA GLY A 151 -21.20 -5.01 -19.48
C GLY A 151 -21.17 -6.39 -18.83
N LEU A 152 -20.05 -7.12 -18.98
CA LEU A 152 -19.87 -8.43 -18.33
C LEU A 152 -20.11 -8.40 -16.81
N PRO A 153 -19.64 -7.38 -16.05
CA PRO A 153 -19.94 -7.29 -14.62
C PRO A 153 -21.44 -7.20 -14.32
N THR A 154 -22.17 -6.44 -15.13
CA THR A 154 -23.63 -6.29 -14.99
C THR A 154 -24.36 -7.58 -15.31
N LEU A 155 -23.95 -8.30 -16.36
CA LEU A 155 -24.54 -9.59 -16.71
C LEU A 155 -24.32 -10.64 -15.62
N LYS A 156 -23.13 -10.67 -15.00
CA LYS A 156 -22.86 -11.55 -13.86
C LYS A 156 -23.73 -11.19 -12.65
N ALA A 157 -23.86 -9.90 -12.34
CA ALA A 157 -24.71 -9.45 -11.24
C ALA A 157 -26.17 -9.85 -11.46
N ASP A 158 -26.70 -9.66 -12.68
CA ASP A 158 -28.06 -10.07 -13.04
C ASP A 158 -28.23 -11.61 -12.88
N ALA A 159 -27.26 -12.41 -13.35
CA ALA A 159 -27.28 -13.86 -13.21
C ALA A 159 -27.18 -14.35 -11.76
N ILE A 160 -26.33 -13.71 -10.93
CA ILE A 160 -26.23 -13.99 -9.51
C ILE A 160 -27.54 -13.62 -8.81
N GLN A 161 -28.15 -12.48 -9.14
CA GLN A 161 -29.42 -12.08 -8.55
C GLN A 161 -30.52 -13.09 -8.88
N LEU A 162 -30.63 -13.57 -10.12
CA LEU A 162 -31.58 -14.63 -10.49
C LEU A 162 -31.33 -15.92 -9.68
N ARG A 163 -30.06 -16.29 -9.46
CA ARG A 163 -29.70 -17.43 -8.62
C ARG A 163 -30.08 -17.23 -7.15
N VAL A 164 -29.79 -16.05 -6.60
CA VAL A 164 -30.15 -15.67 -5.23
C VAL A 164 -31.67 -15.68 -5.05
N ASP A 165 -32.42 -15.10 -5.99
CA ASP A 165 -33.88 -15.08 -5.94
C ASP A 165 -34.42 -16.52 -5.91
N ARG A 166 -33.90 -17.42 -6.75
CA ARG A 166 -34.28 -18.84 -6.74
C ARG A 166 -33.89 -19.59 -5.46
N LEU A 167 -32.80 -19.21 -4.81
CA LEU A 167 -32.38 -19.81 -3.53
C LEU A 167 -33.28 -19.42 -2.35
N PHE A 168 -33.94 -18.25 -2.43
CA PHE A 168 -34.79 -17.72 -1.36
C PHE A 168 -36.28 -17.63 -1.75
N GLU A 169 -36.65 -18.00 -2.98
CA GLU A 169 -38.03 -18.29 -3.36
C GLU A 169 -38.51 -19.51 -2.56
N THR A 170 -39.38 -19.25 -1.59
CA THR A 170 -40.12 -20.23 -0.77
C THR A 170 -41.61 -20.03 -0.97
#